data_AF-A0A7G9YFF6-F1
#
_entry.id   AF-A0A7G9YFF6-F1
#
_cell.length_a   1.000
_cell.length_b   1.000
_cell.length_c   1.000
_cell.angle_alpha   90.00
_cell.angle_beta   90.00
_cell.angle_gamma   90.00
#
_symmetry.space_group_name_H-M   'P 1'
#
loop_
_entity.id
_entity.type
_entity.pdbx_description
1 polymer ?
#
loop_
_entity_poly.entity_id
_entity_poly.type
_entity_poly.pdbx_seq_one_letter_code
_entity_poly.pdbx_strand_id
1 'polypeptide(L)'
;MDAICATMIPIAKPVMRSAEIDSVADGCSRAGNGGWLELRSMVAKTVPNRSDIPAMPDLFPSTHDRAALLDVQRIVASHACAEDRFNELNGIKTIAGVSQAFVCDKIISGIITLDYRTLEEKERTYAIETEDFPYIPTFLAFREGKAIISAYGRLPPDERPDLLMFDRCGINHPRFAGLATHIGVLLDIPTIGVTKSILCGTYRHPAPANVGDSRPLVYANREVGWVLKSREGCNPIIVAPGHRVSVNTAIEIVRHCLRGYRLPEPTRQAHIYANAVKRMYGAKNHTWQR
;
A
#
# COMPACT_ATOMS: atom_id res chain seq x y z
N MET A 1 -31.36 -30.49 -40.51
CA MET A 1 -31.59 -31.36 -39.36
C MET A 1 -30.27 -31.65 -38.66
N ASP A 2 -29.69 -30.84 -37.79
CA ASP A 2 -29.71 -29.41 -37.43
C ASP A 2 -28.46 -29.25 -36.55
N ALA A 3 -27.49 -28.41 -36.93
CA ALA A 3 -27.22 -27.11 -36.32
C ALA A 3 -27.23 -27.11 -34.77
N ILE A 4 -26.05 -27.16 -34.14
CA ILE A 4 -25.84 -26.60 -32.80
C ILE A 4 -24.74 -25.54 -32.89
N CYS A 5 -25.15 -24.34 -32.48
CA CYS A 5 -24.50 -23.05 -32.62
C CYS A 5 -23.39 -22.87 -31.58
N ALA A 6 -22.21 -22.42 -32.04
CA ALA A 6 -21.13 -21.93 -31.20
C ALA A 6 -21.40 -20.46 -30.85
N THR A 7 -21.72 -20.16 -29.60
CA THR A 7 -21.74 -18.79 -29.08
C THR A 7 -20.38 -18.40 -28.52
N MET A 8 -19.64 -17.61 -29.30
CA MET A 8 -18.47 -16.85 -28.86
C MET A 8 -18.93 -15.70 -27.94
N ILE A 9 -18.32 -15.58 -26.75
CA ILE A 9 -18.42 -14.39 -25.91
C ILE A 9 -17.15 -13.55 -26.19
N PRO A 10 -17.26 -12.28 -26.64
CA PRO A 10 -16.08 -11.47 -26.93
C PRO A 10 -15.45 -10.93 -25.65
N ILE A 11 -14.16 -11.22 -25.47
CA ILE A 11 -13.30 -10.61 -24.44
C ILE A 11 -12.96 -9.20 -24.92
N ALA A 12 -13.63 -8.19 -24.39
CA ALA A 12 -13.27 -6.79 -24.61
C ALA A 12 -11.93 -6.48 -23.94
N LYS A 13 -10.89 -6.19 -24.74
CA LYS A 13 -9.64 -5.58 -24.25
C LYS A 13 -9.91 -4.09 -23.97
N PRO A 14 -9.57 -3.54 -22.80
CA PRO A 14 -9.54 -2.10 -22.64
C PRO A 14 -8.34 -1.55 -23.42
N VAL A 15 -8.62 -0.93 -24.56
CA VAL A 15 -7.67 -0.13 -25.32
C VAL A 15 -7.57 1.23 -24.62
N MET A 16 -6.46 1.49 -23.92
CA MET A 16 -6.13 2.85 -23.48
C MET A 16 -5.97 3.76 -24.71
N ARG A 17 -6.57 4.95 -24.68
CA ARG A 17 -6.45 5.95 -25.76
C ARG A 17 -5.03 6.54 -25.74
N SER A 18 -4.43 6.70 -26.92
CA SER A 18 -3.05 7.14 -27.11
C SER A 18 -2.72 8.52 -26.52
N ALA A 19 -3.71 9.36 -26.25
CA ALA A 19 -3.52 10.72 -25.76
C ALA A 19 -3.05 10.83 -24.29
N GLU A 20 -3.24 9.80 -23.46
CA GLU A 20 -2.71 9.77 -22.07
C GLU A 20 -1.21 9.42 -22.02
N ILE A 21 -0.63 8.96 -23.13
CA ILE A 21 0.75 8.47 -23.21
C ILE A 21 1.75 9.62 -23.39
N ASP A 22 1.32 10.72 -24.02
CA ASP A 22 2.21 11.81 -24.44
C ASP A 22 2.46 12.86 -23.34
N SER A 23 1.59 13.00 -22.34
CA SER A 23 1.77 13.98 -21.25
C SER A 23 2.75 13.54 -20.15
N VAL A 24 3.31 12.32 -20.24
CA VAL A 24 4.20 11.72 -19.23
C VAL A 24 5.68 12.04 -19.48
N ALA A 25 6.03 12.56 -20.66
CA ALA A 25 7.42 12.70 -21.12
C ALA A 25 8.16 13.93 -20.58
N ASP A 26 7.48 15.01 -20.21
CA ASP A 26 8.16 16.30 -19.95
C ASP A 26 8.66 16.49 -18.50
N GLY A 27 8.33 15.58 -17.57
CA GLY A 27 8.70 15.72 -16.15
C GLY A 27 10.01 15.04 -15.72
N CYS A 28 10.66 14.26 -16.60
CA CYS A 28 11.60 13.22 -16.16
C CYS A 28 13.08 13.66 -16.02
N SER A 29 13.42 14.94 -16.17
CA SER A 29 14.84 15.36 -16.32
C SER A 29 15.46 16.16 -15.16
N ARG A 30 14.79 16.35 -14.01
CA ARG A 30 15.38 17.12 -12.89
C ARG A 30 15.00 16.59 -11.50
N ALA A 31 15.54 15.44 -11.11
CA ALA A 31 15.52 14.99 -9.71
C ALA A 31 16.94 14.95 -9.14
N GLY A 32 17.58 16.12 -9.02
CA GLY A 32 18.59 16.36 -7.99
C GLY A 32 17.91 16.62 -6.65
N ASN A 33 18.68 16.89 -5.59
CA ASN A 33 18.25 17.14 -4.19
C ASN A 33 17.02 18.06 -3.95
N GLY A 34 16.42 18.69 -4.97
CA GLY A 34 15.16 19.44 -4.91
C GLY A 34 13.89 18.59 -4.79
N GLY A 35 13.90 17.30 -5.17
CA GLY A 35 12.71 16.43 -5.12
C GLY A 35 12.17 16.20 -3.70
N TRP A 36 13.03 16.25 -2.67
CA TRP A 36 12.63 16.10 -1.26
C TRP A 36 11.89 17.32 -0.72
N LEU A 37 12.26 18.53 -1.14
CA LEU A 37 11.59 19.77 -0.76
C LEU A 37 10.21 19.86 -1.43
N GLU A 38 10.12 19.41 -2.68
CA GLU A 38 8.84 19.26 -3.38
C GLU A 38 7.96 18.19 -2.73
N LEU A 39 8.51 17.03 -2.36
CA LEU A 39 7.79 15.99 -1.62
C LEU A 39 7.34 16.48 -0.23
N ARG A 40 8.16 17.23 0.51
CA ARG A 40 7.75 17.87 1.77
C ARG A 40 6.62 18.88 1.56
N SER A 41 6.69 19.68 0.49
CA SER A 41 5.63 20.60 0.08
C SER A 41 4.36 19.83 -0.31
N MET A 42 4.49 18.70 -1.01
CA MET A 42 3.38 17.82 -1.37
C MET A 42 2.78 17.14 -0.12
N VAL A 43 3.58 16.65 0.82
CA VAL A 43 3.13 16.12 2.12
C VAL A 43 2.40 17.20 2.91
N ALA A 44 2.93 18.42 2.95
CA ALA A 44 2.28 19.55 3.61
C ALA A 44 0.97 19.99 2.91
N LYS A 45 0.87 19.81 1.59
CA LYS A 45 -0.34 20.09 0.79
C LYS A 45 -1.32 18.89 0.73
N THR A 46 -0.88 17.67 1.07
CA THR A 46 -1.70 16.44 1.01
C THR A 46 -2.48 16.19 2.29
N VAL A 47 -2.10 16.80 3.41
CA VAL A 47 -2.74 16.66 4.72
C VAL A 47 -3.53 17.94 5.04
N PRO A 48 -4.87 17.95 4.95
CA PRO A 48 -5.66 19.11 5.36
C PRO A 48 -5.67 19.24 6.89
N ASN A 49 -5.51 20.49 7.36
CA ASN A 49 -5.64 20.92 8.75
C ASN A 49 -4.55 20.41 9.73
N ARG A 50 -3.45 21.16 9.80
CA ARG A 50 -2.23 20.82 10.56
C ARG A 50 -1.96 21.75 11.76
N SER A 51 -2.99 22.39 12.34
CA SER A 51 -2.81 23.39 13.41
C SER A 51 -2.38 22.81 14.76
N ASP A 52 -2.64 21.52 15.03
CA ASP A 52 -2.52 20.95 16.38
C ASP A 52 -1.48 19.81 16.55
N ILE A 53 -0.64 19.55 15.55
CA ILE A 53 0.42 18.53 15.63
C ILE A 53 1.79 19.25 15.71
N PRO A 54 2.64 18.98 16.72
CA PRO A 54 4.02 19.48 16.75
C PRO A 54 4.71 19.20 15.41
N ALA A 55 5.52 20.12 14.91
CA ALA A 55 6.20 19.96 13.62
C ALA A 55 6.86 18.57 13.51
N MET A 56 6.22 17.64 12.78
CA MET A 56 6.71 16.28 12.70
C MET A 56 8.11 16.29 12.05
N PRO A 57 9.08 15.57 12.63
CA PRO A 57 10.42 15.47 12.08
C PRO A 57 10.39 14.76 10.73
N ASP A 58 11.50 14.84 9.99
CA ASP A 58 11.63 14.14 8.71
C ASP A 58 11.50 12.63 8.91
N LEU A 59 10.41 12.05 8.39
CA LEU A 59 10.19 10.61 8.46
C LEU A 59 10.95 9.84 7.36
N PHE A 60 11.58 10.54 6.41
CA PHE A 60 12.44 9.96 5.38
C PHE A 60 13.80 10.67 5.34
N PRO A 61 14.61 10.57 6.41
CA PRO A 61 15.90 11.23 6.43
C PRO A 61 16.79 10.68 5.31
N SER A 62 17.59 11.54 4.69
CA SER A 62 18.50 11.17 3.59
C SER A 62 19.74 10.37 4.05
N THR A 63 19.71 9.82 5.26
CA THR A 63 20.81 9.09 5.90
C THR A 63 20.55 7.59 5.93
N HIS A 64 21.60 6.80 5.82
CA HIS A 64 21.57 5.36 6.11
C HIS A 64 22.03 5.05 7.54
N ASP A 65 22.27 6.08 8.36
CA ASP A 65 22.65 5.91 9.75
C ASP A 65 21.55 5.19 10.54
N ARG A 66 21.93 4.07 11.15
CA ARG A 66 20.97 3.18 11.81
C ARG A 66 20.34 3.83 13.03
N ALA A 67 21.06 4.67 13.78
CA ALA A 67 20.50 5.33 14.96
C ALA A 67 19.40 6.31 14.56
N ALA A 68 19.67 7.17 13.56
CA ALA A 68 18.69 8.10 13.02
C ALA A 68 17.42 7.39 12.49
N LEU A 69 17.58 6.29 11.75
CA LEU A 69 16.44 5.52 11.24
C LEU A 69 15.62 4.87 12.36
N LEU A 70 16.28 4.39 13.42
CA LEU A 70 15.60 3.87 14.60
C LEU A 70 14.85 4.95 15.36
N ASP A 71 15.39 6.17 15.44
CA ASP A 71 14.73 7.31 16.06
C ASP A 71 13.43 7.64 15.32
N VAL A 72 13.48 7.68 13.98
CA VAL A 72 12.27 7.85 13.15
C VAL A 72 11.24 6.76 13.42
N GLN A 73 11.65 5.49 13.51
CA GLN A 73 10.71 4.41 13.82
C GLN A 73 10.09 4.54 15.21
N ARG A 74 10.82 5.06 16.20
CA ARG A 74 10.26 5.37 17.53
C ARG A 74 9.23 6.49 17.46
N ILE A 75 9.51 7.55 16.70
CA ILE A 75 8.58 8.65 16.46
C ILE A 75 7.30 8.12 15.80
N VAL A 76 7.43 7.36 14.70
CA VAL A 76 6.29 6.74 14.02
C VAL A 76 5.47 5.88 14.97
N ALA A 77 6.11 5.01 15.75
CA ALA A 77 5.42 4.13 16.69
C ALA A 77 4.66 4.91 17.78
N SER A 78 5.20 6.05 18.24
CA SER A 78 4.54 6.89 19.25
C SER A 78 3.30 7.64 18.73
N HIS A 79 3.19 7.84 17.41
CA HIS A 79 2.05 8.48 16.77
C HIS A 79 1.08 7.46 16.14
N ALA A 80 1.44 6.18 16.11
CA ALA A 80 0.57 5.14 15.57
C ALA A 80 -0.68 4.97 16.45
N CYS A 81 -1.85 5.17 15.85
CA CYS A 81 -3.14 4.97 16.51
C CYS A 81 -3.70 3.60 16.08
N ALA A 82 -3.94 2.70 17.02
CA ALA A 82 -4.59 1.40 16.78
C ALA A 82 -6.06 1.41 17.24
N GLU A 83 -6.71 2.57 17.13
CA GLU A 83 -8.12 2.78 17.40
C GLU A 83 -8.77 3.33 16.14
N ASP A 84 -10.07 3.06 15.98
CA ASP A 84 -10.82 3.60 14.86
C ASP A 84 -10.96 5.13 15.00
N ARG A 85 -10.51 5.84 13.97
CA ARG A 85 -10.56 7.31 13.88
C ARG A 85 -11.06 7.73 12.49
N PHE A 86 -12.23 7.24 12.15
CA PHE A 86 -13.01 7.59 10.97
C PHE A 86 -14.51 7.44 11.29
N ASN A 87 -15.37 8.16 10.57
CA ASN A 87 -16.80 8.25 10.87
C ASN A 87 -17.52 6.92 10.59
N GLU A 88 -17.57 6.02 11.58
CA GLU A 88 -18.18 4.67 11.51
C GLU A 88 -17.64 3.79 10.34
N LEU A 89 -17.76 2.47 10.46
CA LEU A 89 -17.41 1.56 9.35
C LEU A 89 -18.20 1.84 8.06
N ASN A 90 -19.43 2.36 8.21
CA ASN A 90 -20.29 2.76 7.09
C ASN A 90 -19.83 4.04 6.37
N GLY A 91 -18.86 4.77 6.93
CA GLY A 91 -18.33 6.00 6.34
C GLY A 91 -17.26 5.79 5.28
N ILE A 92 -16.67 4.59 5.18
CA ILE A 92 -15.65 4.28 4.17
C ILE A 92 -16.35 4.15 2.80
N LYS A 93 -16.08 5.10 1.90
CA LYS A 93 -16.57 5.11 0.51
C LYS A 93 -15.55 4.52 -0.43
N THR A 94 -14.26 4.78 -0.19
CA THR A 94 -13.17 4.35 -1.06
C THR A 94 -12.05 3.69 -0.27
N ILE A 95 -11.46 2.67 -0.86
CA ILE A 95 -10.29 1.98 -0.34
C ILE A 95 -9.26 1.84 -1.45
N ALA A 96 -8.00 2.16 -1.17
CA ALA A 96 -6.94 2.00 -2.16
C ALA A 96 -5.92 0.94 -1.76
N GLY A 97 -5.57 0.10 -2.71
CA GLY A 97 -4.44 -0.81 -2.59
C GLY A 97 -3.15 -0.13 -3.01
N VAL A 98 -2.05 -0.44 -2.32
CA VAL A 98 -0.71 0.04 -2.66
C VAL A 98 0.24 -1.15 -2.80
N SER A 99 0.97 -1.20 -3.91
CA SER A 99 1.99 -2.22 -4.16
C SER A 99 3.18 -1.67 -4.92
N GLN A 100 4.33 -2.27 -4.67
CA GLN A 100 5.61 -1.89 -5.22
C GLN A 100 6.08 -2.95 -6.23
N ALA A 101 6.72 -2.50 -7.30
CA ALA A 101 7.43 -3.33 -8.25
C ALA A 101 8.82 -2.75 -8.49
N PHE A 102 9.80 -3.62 -8.69
CA PHE A 102 11.21 -3.23 -8.84
C PHE A 102 11.71 -3.58 -10.24
N VAL A 103 12.43 -2.66 -10.88
CA VAL A 103 13.06 -2.86 -12.19
C VAL A 103 14.34 -2.04 -12.29
N CYS A 104 15.46 -2.70 -12.58
CA CYS A 104 16.78 -2.07 -12.56
C CYS A 104 17.03 -1.33 -11.22
N ASP A 105 17.34 -0.04 -11.27
CA ASP A 105 17.53 0.88 -10.15
C ASP A 105 16.25 1.64 -9.78
N LYS A 106 15.06 1.18 -10.22
CA LYS A 106 13.78 1.88 -10.03
C LYS A 106 12.81 1.11 -9.15
N ILE A 107 12.09 1.88 -8.33
CA ILE A 107 10.91 1.45 -7.57
C ILE A 107 9.68 2.08 -8.22
N ILE A 108 8.72 1.23 -8.57
CA ILE A 108 7.42 1.63 -9.08
C ILE A 108 6.42 1.43 -7.97
N SER A 109 5.74 2.49 -7.55
CA SER A 109 4.60 2.40 -6.64
C SER A 109 3.32 2.56 -7.43
N GLY A 110 2.46 1.54 -7.41
CA GLY A 110 1.12 1.59 -7.99
C GLY A 110 0.06 1.70 -6.89
N ILE A 111 -0.88 2.61 -7.09
CA ILE A 111 -2.06 2.82 -6.24
C ILE A 111 -3.30 2.60 -7.09
N ILE A 112 -4.21 1.75 -6.60
CA ILE A 112 -5.53 1.51 -7.20
C ILE A 112 -6.58 1.85 -6.16
N THR A 113 -7.43 2.83 -6.44
CA THR A 113 -8.58 3.21 -5.61
C THR A 113 -9.82 2.47 -6.08
N LEU A 114 -10.49 1.79 -5.16
CA LEU A 114 -11.72 1.06 -5.37
C LEU A 114 -12.89 1.72 -4.64
N ASP A 115 -14.09 1.59 -5.18
CA ASP A 115 -15.31 1.76 -4.39
C ASP A 115 -15.34 0.70 -3.30
N TYR A 116 -15.51 1.08 -2.03
CA TYR A 116 -15.43 0.13 -0.92
C TYR A 116 -16.58 -0.89 -0.95
N ARG A 117 -17.75 -0.53 -1.45
CA ARG A 117 -18.93 -1.42 -1.47
C ARG A 117 -18.84 -2.41 -2.62
N THR A 118 -18.55 -1.94 -3.83
CA THR A 118 -18.53 -2.78 -5.04
C THR A 118 -17.18 -3.43 -5.29
N LEU A 119 -16.08 -2.83 -4.80
CA LEU A 119 -14.69 -3.13 -5.14
C LEU A 119 -14.36 -2.92 -6.62
N GLU A 120 -15.13 -2.09 -7.31
CA GLU A 120 -14.84 -1.66 -8.69
C GLU A 120 -13.77 -0.56 -8.69
N GLU A 121 -12.89 -0.59 -9.68
CA GLU A 121 -11.84 0.41 -9.87
C GLU A 121 -12.45 1.78 -10.16
N LYS A 122 -12.06 2.78 -9.37
CA LYS A 122 -12.45 4.19 -9.57
C LYS A 122 -11.32 5.02 -10.18
N GLU A 123 -10.11 4.84 -9.67
CA GLU A 123 -8.94 5.64 -10.03
C GLU A 123 -7.66 4.82 -9.87
N ARG A 124 -6.63 5.15 -10.64
CA ARG A 124 -5.30 4.54 -10.53
C ARG A 124 -4.18 5.50 -10.83
N THR A 125 -3.15 5.47 -10.00
CA THR A 125 -1.97 6.28 -10.22
C THR A 125 -0.69 5.52 -9.88
N TYR A 126 0.41 5.95 -10.46
CA TYR A 126 1.72 5.39 -10.17
C TYR A 126 2.78 6.49 -10.11
N ALA A 127 3.87 6.17 -9.43
CA ALA A 127 5.12 6.89 -9.53
C ALA A 127 6.28 5.93 -9.73
N ILE A 128 7.34 6.43 -10.37
CA ILE A 128 8.59 5.71 -10.57
C ILE A 128 9.67 6.57 -9.93
N GLU A 129 10.36 6.01 -8.94
CA GLU A 129 11.46 6.66 -8.23
C GLU A 129 12.73 5.84 -8.36
N THR A 130 13.87 6.48 -8.15
CA THR A 130 15.15 5.76 -8.01
C THR A 130 15.18 5.02 -6.67
N GLU A 131 15.66 3.77 -6.69
CA GLU A 131 15.96 2.99 -5.49
C GLU A 131 17.27 3.49 -4.87
N ASP A 132 17.19 4.43 -3.92
CA ASP A 132 18.34 5.04 -3.24
C ASP A 132 18.62 4.47 -1.85
N PHE A 133 17.90 3.41 -1.45
CA PHE A 133 18.03 2.78 -0.15
C PHE A 133 18.03 1.24 -0.27
N PRO A 134 19.00 0.54 0.33
CA PRO A 134 19.13 -0.91 0.20
C PRO A 134 18.02 -1.67 0.92
N TYR A 135 17.78 -2.92 0.51
CA TYR A 135 16.88 -3.80 1.26
C TYR A 135 17.49 -4.19 2.60
N ILE A 136 17.01 -3.55 3.67
CA ILE A 136 17.33 -3.91 5.05
C ILE A 136 16.03 -4.39 5.72
N PRO A 137 15.97 -5.65 6.20
CA PRO A 137 14.82 -6.15 6.92
C PRO A 137 14.42 -5.18 8.03
N THR A 138 13.13 -4.93 8.21
CA THR A 138 12.57 -4.00 9.21
C THR A 138 12.85 -2.51 8.96
N PHE A 139 13.43 -2.11 7.82
CA PHE A 139 13.62 -0.72 7.38
C PHE A 139 12.99 -0.43 6.01
N LEU A 140 12.03 -1.26 5.59
CA LEU A 140 11.46 -1.23 4.24
C LEU A 140 10.72 0.07 3.92
N ALA A 141 10.17 0.76 4.94
CA ALA A 141 9.54 2.06 4.76
C ALA A 141 10.50 3.09 4.12
N PHE A 142 11.78 3.11 4.52
CA PHE A 142 12.75 4.06 3.99
C PHE A 142 13.14 3.77 2.53
N ARG A 143 13.02 2.50 2.11
CA ARG A 143 13.23 2.08 0.73
C ARG A 143 12.05 2.40 -0.17
N GLU A 144 10.84 2.06 0.26
CA GLU A 144 9.67 2.10 -0.62
C GLU A 144 8.81 3.35 -0.44
N GLY A 145 8.92 4.01 0.71
CA GLY A 145 8.00 5.08 1.12
C GLY A 145 8.02 6.29 0.21
N LYS A 146 9.19 6.66 -0.31
CA LYS A 146 9.37 7.79 -1.24
C LYS A 146 8.47 7.64 -2.47
N ALA A 147 8.55 6.48 -3.12
CA ALA A 147 7.73 6.14 -4.28
C ALA A 147 6.23 6.12 -3.97
N ILE A 148 5.85 5.68 -2.76
CA ILE A 148 4.45 5.67 -2.31
C ILE A 148 3.92 7.10 -2.18
N ILE A 149 4.68 7.99 -1.54
CA ILE A 149 4.27 9.39 -1.37
C ILE A 149 4.21 10.10 -2.72
N SER A 150 5.17 9.86 -3.62
CA SER A 150 5.13 10.39 -4.99
C SER A 150 3.87 9.93 -5.74
N ALA A 151 3.49 8.65 -5.63
CA ALA A 151 2.28 8.13 -6.28
C ALA A 151 1.02 8.72 -5.64
N TYR A 152 0.95 8.74 -4.31
CA TYR A 152 -0.20 9.28 -3.57
C TYR A 152 -0.42 10.77 -3.84
N GLY A 153 0.67 11.54 -3.94
CA GLY A 153 0.64 12.96 -4.22
C GLY A 153 0.15 13.32 -5.63
N ARG A 154 0.05 12.35 -6.54
CA ARG A 154 -0.55 12.52 -7.87
C ARG A 154 -2.08 12.37 -7.85
N LEU A 155 -2.67 11.87 -6.76
CA LEU A 155 -4.12 11.81 -6.63
C LEU A 155 -4.68 13.22 -6.38
N PRO A 156 -5.73 13.63 -7.11
CA PRO A 156 -6.50 14.83 -6.79
C PRO A 156 -6.96 14.80 -5.32
N PRO A 157 -6.95 15.93 -4.60
CA PRO A 157 -7.31 15.95 -3.18
C PRO A 157 -8.69 15.37 -2.86
N ASP A 158 -9.66 15.55 -3.75
CA ASP A 158 -11.04 15.07 -3.70
C ASP A 158 -11.22 13.59 -4.08
N GLU A 159 -10.20 12.99 -4.71
CA GLU A 159 -10.19 11.58 -5.10
C GLU A 159 -9.30 10.71 -4.19
N ARG A 160 -8.77 11.30 -3.11
CA ARG A 160 -7.97 10.57 -2.14
C ARG A 160 -8.82 9.52 -1.42
N PRO A 161 -8.26 8.31 -1.23
CA PRO A 161 -8.98 7.21 -0.61
C PRO A 161 -9.21 7.45 0.88
N ASP A 162 -10.34 6.98 1.40
CA ASP A 162 -10.62 7.03 2.85
C ASP A 162 -9.69 6.09 3.65
N LEU A 163 -9.17 5.03 3.01
CA LEU A 163 -8.27 4.04 3.62
C LEU A 163 -7.25 3.49 2.61
N LEU A 164 -6.00 3.29 3.07
CA LEU A 164 -4.95 2.62 2.29
C LEU A 164 -4.65 1.21 2.81
N MET A 165 -4.58 0.24 1.91
CA MET A 165 -4.21 -1.14 2.20
C MET A 165 -2.91 -1.53 1.50
N PHE A 166 -1.95 -2.05 2.24
CA PHE A 166 -0.61 -2.38 1.75
C PHE A 166 -0.33 -3.89 1.78
N ASP A 167 0.39 -4.44 0.78
CA ASP A 167 1.00 -5.79 0.88
C ASP A 167 2.28 -5.73 1.75
N ARG A 168 2.20 -5.11 2.93
CA ARG A 168 3.32 -4.80 3.85
C ARG A 168 2.82 -4.77 5.31
N CYS A 169 3.74 -4.83 6.27
CA CYS A 169 3.40 -4.82 7.71
C CYS A 169 2.84 -3.46 8.16
N GLY A 170 1.89 -3.49 9.10
CA GLY A 170 1.48 -2.37 9.94
C GLY A 170 2.20 -2.44 11.29
N ILE A 171 1.43 -2.42 12.38
CA ILE A 171 1.97 -2.51 13.76
C ILE A 171 2.58 -3.89 14.07
N ASN A 172 2.33 -4.91 13.25
CA ASN A 172 2.97 -6.23 13.32
C ASN A 172 4.44 -6.17 12.84
N HIS A 173 5.21 -5.29 13.47
CA HIS A 173 6.61 -4.99 13.21
C HIS A 173 7.36 -4.97 14.54
N PRO A 174 8.65 -5.36 14.61
CA PRO A 174 9.39 -5.42 15.88
C PRO A 174 9.48 -4.10 16.66
N ARG A 175 9.13 -2.99 16.00
CA ARG A 175 9.11 -1.63 16.56
C ARG A 175 7.77 -0.94 16.34
N PHE A 176 6.71 -1.68 16.02
CA PHE A 176 5.37 -1.17 15.72
C PHE A 176 5.31 -0.10 14.61
N ALA A 177 6.35 -0.01 13.77
CA ALA A 177 6.53 0.97 12.72
C ALA A 177 6.73 0.30 11.36
N GLY A 178 5.85 -0.65 11.01
CA GLY A 178 5.83 -1.24 9.67
C GLY A 178 5.50 -0.19 8.61
N LEU A 179 5.68 -0.55 7.34
CA LEU A 179 5.48 0.39 6.23
C LEU A 179 4.06 0.99 6.22
N ALA A 180 3.02 0.19 6.45
CA ALA A 180 1.65 0.70 6.48
C ALA A 180 1.43 1.71 7.62
N THR A 181 2.02 1.45 8.80
CA THR A 181 2.00 2.37 9.94
C THR A 181 2.77 3.65 9.64
N HIS A 182 3.97 3.53 9.07
CA HIS A 182 4.82 4.67 8.74
C HIS A 182 4.10 5.62 7.78
N ILE A 183 3.55 5.09 6.68
CA ILE A 183 2.83 5.89 5.70
C ILE A 183 1.54 6.46 6.30
N GLY A 184 0.80 5.68 7.09
CA GLY A 184 -0.43 6.14 7.73
C GLY A 184 -0.20 7.28 8.71
N VAL A 185 0.86 7.23 9.53
CA VAL A 185 1.26 8.32 10.43
C VAL A 185 1.70 9.55 9.64
N LEU A 186 2.48 9.37 8.56
CA LEU A 186 2.95 10.49 7.75
C LEU A 186 1.81 11.23 7.04
N LEU A 187 0.86 10.48 6.47
CA LEU A 187 -0.28 11.03 5.73
C LEU A 187 -1.48 11.37 6.63
N ASP A 188 -1.46 10.95 7.89
CA ASP A 188 -2.56 11.03 8.85
C ASP A 188 -3.87 10.39 8.35
N ILE A 189 -3.76 9.22 7.70
CA ILE A 189 -4.87 8.51 7.06
C ILE A 189 -5.00 7.08 7.61
N PRO A 190 -6.21 6.51 7.68
CA PRO A 190 -6.42 5.10 8.00
C PRO A 190 -5.61 4.16 7.10
N THR A 191 -4.82 3.27 7.70
CA THR A 191 -4.04 2.28 6.94
C THR A 191 -4.13 0.88 7.53
N ILE A 192 -4.06 -0.13 6.65
CA ILE A 192 -4.01 -1.55 7.01
C ILE A 192 -2.84 -2.21 6.27
N GLY A 193 -2.08 -3.01 7.01
CA GLY A 193 -1.07 -3.90 6.46
C GLY A 193 -1.59 -5.32 6.29
N VAL A 194 -1.35 -5.92 5.13
CA VAL A 194 -1.65 -7.33 4.82
C VAL A 194 -0.38 -8.00 4.32
N THR A 195 0.08 -9.07 4.98
CA THR A 195 1.30 -9.78 4.56
C THR A 195 1.10 -11.28 4.35
N LYS A 196 2.01 -11.89 3.60
CA LYS A 196 2.00 -13.34 3.28
C LYS A 196 2.73 -14.20 4.32
N SER A 197 3.42 -13.57 5.25
CA SER A 197 4.21 -14.20 6.30
C SER A 197 4.25 -13.31 7.55
N ILE A 198 4.53 -13.93 8.69
CA ILE A 198 4.69 -13.25 9.97
C ILE A 198 6.11 -12.65 10.01
N LEU A 199 6.20 -11.33 10.20
CA LEU A 199 7.48 -10.66 10.47
C LEU A 199 7.85 -10.77 11.96
N CYS A 200 6.88 -10.57 12.85
CA CYS A 200 7.03 -10.78 14.29
C CYS A 200 5.69 -11.15 14.93
N GLY A 201 5.77 -11.75 16.12
CA GLY A 201 4.61 -12.25 16.86
C GLY A 201 4.35 -13.73 16.65
N THR A 202 3.43 -14.26 17.44
CA THR A 202 3.03 -15.67 17.43
C THR A 202 1.52 -15.78 17.55
N TYR A 203 0.97 -16.92 17.19
CA TYR A 203 -0.44 -17.24 17.33
C TYR A 203 -0.59 -18.64 17.91
N ARG A 204 -1.75 -18.94 18.49
CA ARG A 204 -2.03 -20.28 19.04
C ARG A 204 -2.22 -21.29 17.90
N HIS A 205 -1.38 -22.31 17.85
CA HIS A 205 -1.49 -23.42 16.91
C HIS A 205 -2.69 -24.32 17.21
N PRO A 206 -3.24 -25.02 16.19
CA PRO A 206 -2.82 -25.01 14.78
C PRO A 206 -3.20 -23.73 14.01
N ALA A 207 -2.60 -23.56 12.83
CA ALA A 207 -2.97 -22.49 11.90
C ALA A 207 -4.45 -22.59 11.51
N PRO A 208 -5.14 -21.46 11.24
CA PRO A 208 -6.51 -21.49 10.78
C PRO A 208 -6.63 -22.29 9.47
N ALA A 209 -7.59 -23.22 9.44
CA ALA A 209 -7.66 -24.27 8.43
C ALA A 209 -8.66 -23.94 7.32
N ASN A 210 -9.85 -23.46 7.69
CA ASN A 210 -10.95 -23.17 6.77
C ASN A 210 -10.95 -21.69 6.37
N VAL A 211 -11.41 -21.39 5.15
CA VAL A 211 -11.54 -20.01 4.70
C VAL A 211 -12.46 -19.23 5.65
N GLY A 212 -12.00 -18.06 6.10
CA GLY A 212 -12.68 -17.23 7.10
C GLY A 212 -12.14 -17.40 8.52
N ASP A 213 -11.54 -18.56 8.85
CA ASP A 213 -10.94 -18.82 10.15
C ASP A 213 -9.83 -17.80 10.43
N SER A 214 -9.79 -17.31 11.68
CA SER A 214 -8.75 -16.41 12.13
C SER A 214 -8.24 -16.73 13.53
N ARG A 215 -6.98 -16.37 13.79
CA ARG A 215 -6.34 -16.43 15.11
C ARG A 215 -5.71 -15.09 15.44
N PRO A 216 -5.86 -14.57 16.68
CA PRO A 216 -5.12 -13.39 17.10
C PRO A 216 -3.61 -13.60 16.95
N LEU A 217 -2.93 -12.59 16.40
CA LEU A 217 -1.47 -12.52 16.36
C LEU A 217 -1.01 -11.64 17.52
N VAL A 218 -0.20 -12.21 18.41
CA VAL A 218 0.29 -11.55 19.62
C VAL A 218 1.79 -11.29 19.50
N TYR A 219 2.22 -10.06 19.80
CA TYR A 219 3.62 -9.67 19.87
C TYR A 219 3.83 -8.73 21.06
N ALA A 220 4.89 -8.96 21.84
CA ALA A 220 5.20 -8.17 23.05
C ALA A 220 3.98 -8.01 23.98
N ASN A 221 3.28 -9.11 24.26
CA ASN A 221 2.07 -9.18 25.10
C ASN A 221 0.89 -8.30 24.62
N ARG A 222 0.89 -7.93 23.34
CA ARG A 222 -0.19 -7.15 22.72
C ARG A 222 -0.71 -7.87 21.49
N GLU A 223 -2.01 -7.81 21.28
CA GLU A 223 -2.58 -8.20 20.00
C GLU A 223 -2.18 -7.17 18.94
N VAL A 224 -1.52 -7.62 17.87
CA VAL A 224 -0.98 -6.76 16.81
C VAL A 224 -1.65 -7.01 15.46
N GLY A 225 -2.62 -7.92 15.41
CA GLY A 225 -3.28 -8.31 14.18
C GLY A 225 -3.89 -9.70 14.25
N TRP A 226 -4.15 -10.26 13.08
CA TRP A 226 -4.79 -11.55 12.89
C TRP A 226 -4.04 -12.39 11.87
N VAL A 227 -3.99 -13.69 12.12
CA VAL A 227 -3.67 -14.71 11.12
C VAL A 227 -5.00 -15.15 10.51
N LEU A 228 -5.25 -14.83 9.25
CA LEU A 228 -6.52 -15.05 8.55
C LEU A 228 -6.35 -16.02 7.40
N LYS A 229 -7.14 -17.09 7.37
CA LYS A 229 -7.23 -17.98 6.21
C LYS A 229 -8.15 -17.36 5.15
N SER A 230 -7.56 -16.70 4.15
CA SER A 230 -8.30 -15.99 3.10
C SER A 230 -8.66 -16.86 1.90
N ARG A 231 -7.91 -17.94 1.65
CA ARG A 231 -8.10 -18.81 0.48
C ARG A 231 -7.71 -20.25 0.79
N GLU A 232 -8.50 -21.18 0.27
CA GLU A 232 -8.23 -22.62 0.32
C GLU A 232 -6.93 -22.97 -0.42
N GLY A 233 -6.21 -23.99 0.06
CA GLY A 233 -4.92 -24.41 -0.52
C GLY A 233 -3.78 -23.40 -0.38
N CYS A 234 -4.01 -22.24 0.25
CA CYS A 234 -2.99 -21.21 0.49
C CYS A 234 -2.64 -21.10 1.98
N ASN A 235 -1.40 -20.69 2.27
CA ASN A 235 -1.05 -20.25 3.61
C ASN A 235 -1.88 -19.02 4.02
N PRO A 236 -2.25 -18.87 5.30
CA PRO A 236 -2.91 -17.68 5.82
C PRO A 236 -2.17 -16.38 5.46
N ILE A 237 -2.92 -15.28 5.46
CA ILE A 237 -2.39 -13.92 5.43
C ILE A 237 -2.37 -13.35 6.84
N ILE A 238 -1.53 -12.35 7.06
CA ILE A 238 -1.48 -11.60 8.31
C ILE A 238 -2.13 -10.25 8.07
N VAL A 239 -3.11 -9.90 8.89
CA VAL A 239 -3.80 -8.61 8.84
C VAL A 239 -3.44 -7.83 10.08
N ALA A 240 -2.92 -6.61 9.93
CA ALA A 240 -2.58 -5.75 11.05
C ALA A 240 -2.99 -4.31 10.74
N PRO A 241 -3.50 -3.55 11.72
CA PRO A 241 -3.71 -2.13 11.52
C PRO A 241 -2.37 -1.43 11.29
N GLY A 242 -2.38 -0.37 10.49
CA GLY A 242 -1.26 0.53 10.31
C GLY A 242 -1.41 1.75 11.22
N HIS A 243 -2.42 2.58 10.94
CA HIS A 243 -2.75 3.81 11.67
C HIS A 243 -4.26 4.07 11.58
N ARG A 244 -4.87 4.61 12.65
CA ARG A 244 -6.30 5.02 12.75
C ARG A 244 -7.34 3.92 12.44
N VAL A 245 -6.95 2.66 12.60
CA VAL A 245 -7.83 1.49 12.47
C VAL A 245 -7.54 0.56 13.65
N SER A 246 -8.59 0.04 14.28
CA SER A 246 -8.45 -0.95 15.34
C SER A 246 -8.09 -2.35 14.80
N VAL A 247 -7.56 -3.22 15.65
CA VAL A 247 -7.21 -4.59 15.26
C VAL A 247 -8.43 -5.38 14.76
N ASN A 248 -9.58 -5.20 15.40
CA ASN A 248 -10.83 -5.86 15.01
C ASN A 248 -11.38 -5.30 13.70
N THR A 249 -11.40 -3.97 13.58
CA THR A 249 -11.90 -3.30 12.38
C THR A 249 -11.03 -3.60 11.15
N ALA A 250 -9.72 -3.75 11.34
CA ALA A 250 -8.80 -4.12 10.26
C ALA A 250 -9.13 -5.49 9.63
N ILE A 251 -9.46 -6.53 10.43
CA ILE A 251 -9.84 -7.83 9.89
C ILE A 251 -11.20 -7.81 9.21
N GLU A 252 -12.16 -7.03 9.73
CA GLU A 252 -13.48 -6.85 9.11
C GLU A 252 -13.36 -6.22 7.71
N ILE A 253 -12.58 -5.13 7.60
CA ILE A 253 -12.32 -4.46 6.33
C ILE A 253 -11.64 -5.43 5.34
N VAL A 254 -10.63 -6.19 5.79
CA VAL A 254 -9.95 -7.16 4.91
C VAL A 254 -10.90 -8.28 4.47
N ARG A 255 -11.75 -8.81 5.35
CA ARG A 255 -12.74 -9.85 5.01
C ARG A 255 -13.70 -9.36 3.93
N HIS A 256 -14.21 -8.13 4.07
CA HIS A 256 -15.08 -7.51 3.05
C HIS A 256 -14.40 -7.40 1.69
N CYS A 257 -13.08 -7.16 1.68
CA CYS A 257 -12.27 -7.05 0.48
C CYS A 257 -11.85 -8.40 -0.15
N LEU A 258 -12.26 -9.55 0.36
CA LEU A 258 -11.90 -10.86 -0.22
C LEU A 258 -12.77 -11.21 -1.43
N ARG A 259 -12.13 -11.69 -2.52
CA ARG A 259 -12.78 -12.12 -3.77
C ARG A 259 -12.21 -13.44 -4.30
N GLY A 260 -11.99 -14.42 -3.42
CA GLY A 260 -11.49 -15.76 -3.77
C GLY A 260 -9.97 -15.85 -4.03
N TYR A 261 -9.23 -14.75 -3.91
CA TYR A 261 -7.78 -14.72 -3.98
C TYR A 261 -7.11 -14.74 -2.61
N ARG A 262 -5.81 -15.05 -2.56
CA ARG A 262 -5.06 -15.07 -1.29
C ARG A 262 -4.93 -13.67 -0.69
N LEU A 263 -4.62 -12.67 -1.52
CA LEU A 263 -4.61 -11.27 -1.11
C LEU A 263 -5.99 -10.64 -1.37
N PRO A 264 -6.42 -9.69 -0.52
CA PRO A 264 -7.65 -8.92 -0.74
C PRO A 264 -7.57 -8.06 -2.01
N GLU A 265 -8.73 -7.72 -2.55
CA GLU A 265 -8.87 -7.09 -3.87
C GLU A 265 -8.05 -5.81 -4.05
N PRO A 266 -8.00 -4.85 -3.08
CA PRO A 266 -7.18 -3.65 -3.24
C PRO A 266 -5.70 -3.97 -3.49
N THR A 267 -5.08 -4.77 -2.62
CA THR A 267 -3.63 -5.09 -2.74
C THR A 267 -3.36 -6.00 -3.93
N ARG A 268 -4.30 -6.88 -4.30
CA ARG A 268 -4.20 -7.70 -5.50
C ARG A 268 -4.20 -6.85 -6.77
N GLN A 269 -5.12 -5.91 -6.91
CA GLN A 269 -5.19 -5.02 -8.08
C GLN A 269 -3.97 -4.10 -8.14
N ALA A 270 -3.55 -3.53 -7.01
CA ALA A 270 -2.34 -2.71 -6.94
C ALA A 270 -1.08 -3.49 -7.38
N HIS A 271 -0.97 -4.76 -6.98
CA HIS A 271 0.12 -5.64 -7.43
C HIS A 271 0.10 -5.87 -8.95
N ILE A 272 -1.08 -6.13 -9.52
CA ILE A 272 -1.24 -6.31 -10.97
C ILE A 272 -0.83 -5.03 -11.69
N TYR A 273 -1.28 -3.87 -11.21
CA TYR A 273 -1.02 -2.59 -11.81
C TYR A 273 0.45 -2.18 -11.75
N ALA A 274 1.09 -2.27 -10.58
CA ALA A 274 2.51 -1.97 -10.44
C ALA A 274 3.36 -2.85 -11.37
N ASN A 275 3.00 -4.13 -11.54
CA ASN A 275 3.67 -5.01 -12.49
C ASN A 275 3.38 -4.67 -13.96
N ALA A 276 2.18 -4.16 -14.28
CA ALA A 276 1.88 -3.65 -15.62
C ALA A 276 2.75 -2.44 -15.96
N VAL A 277 2.86 -1.48 -15.05
CA VAL A 277 3.74 -0.31 -15.18
C VAL A 277 5.20 -0.74 -15.33
N LYS A 278 5.66 -1.72 -14.53
CA LYS A 278 7.00 -2.32 -14.68
C LYS A 278 7.27 -2.84 -16.10
N ARG A 279 6.32 -3.59 -16.68
CA ARG A 279 6.46 -4.12 -18.04
C ARG A 279 6.51 -3.00 -19.08
N MET A 280 5.67 -1.97 -18.94
CA MET A 280 5.68 -0.80 -19.83
C MET A 280 7.01 -0.06 -19.76
N TYR A 281 7.53 0.17 -18.55
CA TYR A 281 8.82 0.82 -18.34
C TYR A 281 9.98 0.02 -18.93
N GLY A 282 10.01 -1.30 -18.69
CA GLY A 282 11.04 -2.19 -19.25
C GLY A 282 11.03 -2.22 -20.78
N ALA A 283 9.85 -2.32 -21.41
CA ALA A 283 9.71 -2.34 -22.86
C ALA A 283 10.24 -1.05 -23.51
N LYS A 284 9.91 0.12 -22.95
CA LYS A 284 10.39 1.42 -23.44
C LYS A 284 11.92 1.51 -23.36
N ASN A 285 12.54 1.09 -22.26
CA ASN A 285 13.99 1.20 -22.11
C ASN A 285 14.77 0.21 -23.00
N HIS A 286 14.18 -0.92 -23.38
CA HIS A 286 14.78 -1.83 -24.37
C HIS A 286 14.69 -1.32 -25.81
N THR A 287 13.69 -0.50 -26.15
CA THR A 287 13.58 0.10 -27.50
C THR A 287 14.55 1.25 -27.75
N TRP A 288 15.09 1.90 -26.71
CA TRP A 288 16.09 2.97 -26.84
C TRP A 288 17.55 2.49 -26.80
N GLN A 289 17.78 1.20 -26.48
CA GLN A 289 19.11 0.58 -26.43
C GLN A 289 19.44 -0.23 -27.70
N ARG A 290 18.63 -0.10 -28.76
CA ARG A 290 18.86 -0.73 -30.07
C ARG A 290 19.06 0.30 -31.15
#